data_AF-A0A4P5TKV4-F1
#
_entry.id   AF-A0A4P5TKV4-F1
#
_cell.length_a   1.000
_cell.length_b   1.000
_cell.length_c   1.000
_cell.angle_alpha   90.00
_cell.angle_beta   90.00
_cell.angle_gamma   90.00
#
_symmetry.space_group_name_H-M   'P 1'
#
loop_
_entity.id
_entity.type
_entity.pdbx_description
1 polymer ?
#
loop_
_entity_poly.entity_id
_entity_poly.type
_entity_poly.pdbx_seq_one_letter_code
_entity_poly.pdbx_strand_id
1 'polypeptide(L)'
;MKMEREARGMARLGLKWDCIYSSPYPRALETAQIVQKTLGLPILEVAEGLACGYFGLGALQELTTRHASRAELLFVGHEPHLSLLVEQLSGANIEMKKGSLACVETNTSEPDAGILRFLLTPSQLVCLGENT
;
A
#
# COMPACT_ATOMS: atom_id res chain seq x y z
N MET A 1 -10.24 -13.87 -9.20
CA MET A 1 -10.14 -12.52 -9.81
C MET A 1 -8.69 -12.14 -10.00
N LYS A 2 -8.38 -11.12 -10.83
CA LYS A 2 -6.99 -10.66 -11.06
C LYS A 2 -6.29 -10.33 -9.73
N MET A 3 -6.93 -9.49 -8.90
CA MET A 3 -6.40 -9.03 -7.59
C MET A 3 -6.06 -10.16 -6.60
N GLU A 4 -6.78 -11.27 -6.61
CA GLU A 4 -6.46 -12.42 -5.75
C GLU A 4 -5.12 -13.06 -6.11
N ARG A 5 -4.73 -13.06 -7.39
CA ARG A 5 -3.43 -13.57 -7.83
C ARG A 5 -2.31 -12.65 -7.39
N GLU A 6 -2.49 -11.33 -7.55
CA GLU A 6 -1.51 -10.36 -7.04
C GLU A 6 -1.37 -10.45 -5.50
N ALA A 7 -2.47 -10.57 -4.77
CA ALA A 7 -2.46 -10.71 -3.32
C ALA A 7 -1.75 -12.00 -2.85
N ARG A 8 -1.88 -13.13 -3.58
CA ARG A 8 -1.07 -14.33 -3.29
C ARG A 8 0.44 -14.08 -3.48
N GLY A 9 0.82 -13.23 -4.42
CA GLY A 9 2.19 -12.76 -4.56
C GLY A 9 2.66 -11.96 -3.35
N MET A 10 1.81 -11.07 -2.82
CA MET A 10 2.12 -10.27 -1.62
C MET A 10 2.42 -11.16 -0.41
N ALA A 11 1.75 -12.30 -0.27
CA ALA A 11 2.02 -13.26 0.81
C ALA A 11 3.45 -13.81 0.80
N ARG A 12 4.15 -13.76 -0.34
CA ARG A 12 5.53 -14.24 -0.49
C ARG A 12 6.59 -13.20 -0.14
N LEU A 13 6.19 -11.95 0.15
CA LEU A 13 7.13 -10.87 0.46
C LEU A 13 7.67 -10.92 1.90
N GLY A 14 7.14 -11.78 2.76
CA GLY A 14 7.56 -11.88 4.16
C GLY A 14 7.16 -10.68 5.02
N LEU A 15 6.22 -9.87 4.56
CA LEU A 15 5.68 -8.71 5.26
C LEU A 15 4.59 -9.13 6.27
N LYS A 16 4.64 -8.55 7.46
CA LYS A 16 3.65 -8.67 8.53
C LYS A 16 2.75 -7.44 8.53
N TRP A 17 1.79 -7.40 7.62
CA TRP A 17 0.81 -6.32 7.52
C TRP A 17 0.04 -6.12 8.83
N ASP A 18 0.25 -4.99 9.51
CA ASP A 18 -0.42 -4.69 10.78
C ASP A 18 -1.81 -4.07 10.56
N CYS A 19 -1.99 -3.31 9.47
CA CYS A 19 -3.27 -2.72 9.11
C CYS A 19 -3.37 -2.42 7.60
N ILE A 20 -4.58 -2.51 7.04
CA ILE A 20 -4.89 -2.01 5.71
C ILE A 20 -5.75 -0.75 5.84
N TYR A 21 -5.30 0.34 5.22
CA TYR A 21 -6.08 1.55 4.99
C TYR A 21 -6.60 1.56 3.57
N SER A 22 -7.91 1.76 3.41
CA SER A 22 -8.53 1.90 2.11
C SER A 22 -9.18 3.26 1.95
N SER A 23 -9.09 3.81 0.73
CA SER A 23 -10.03 4.82 0.27
C SER A 23 -11.49 4.33 0.40
N PRO A 24 -12.45 5.22 0.67
CA PRO A 24 -13.88 4.88 0.72
C PRO A 24 -14.47 4.52 -0.65
N TYR A 25 -13.82 4.88 -1.76
CA TYR A 25 -14.35 4.64 -3.09
C TYR A 25 -14.43 3.13 -3.40
N PRO A 26 -15.52 2.64 -4.04
CA PRO A 26 -15.81 1.22 -4.17
C PRO A 26 -14.66 0.37 -4.73
N ARG A 27 -13.95 0.85 -5.75
CA ARG A 27 -12.85 0.10 -6.39
C ARG A 27 -11.64 -0.11 -5.47
N ALA A 28 -11.32 0.89 -4.64
CA ALA A 28 -10.23 0.77 -3.67
C ALA A 28 -10.65 -0.15 -2.52
N LEU A 29 -11.88 0.02 -2.02
CA LEU A 29 -12.42 -0.81 -0.95
C LEU A 29 -12.51 -2.28 -1.35
N GLU A 30 -13.00 -2.58 -2.56
CA GLU A 30 -13.03 -3.93 -3.10
C GLU A 30 -11.62 -4.54 -3.19
N THR A 31 -10.64 -3.77 -3.65
CA THR A 31 -9.23 -4.20 -3.69
C THR A 31 -8.72 -4.54 -2.29
N ALA A 32 -8.96 -3.66 -1.32
CA ALA A 32 -8.53 -3.85 0.06
C ALA A 32 -9.20 -5.07 0.71
N GLN A 33 -10.50 -5.29 0.45
CA GLN A 33 -11.23 -6.47 0.93
C GLN A 33 -10.69 -7.77 0.32
N ILE A 34 -10.35 -7.78 -0.97
CA ILE A 34 -9.74 -8.94 -1.62
C ILE A 34 -8.38 -9.25 -0.99
N VAL A 35 -7.55 -8.22 -0.78
CA VAL A 35 -6.23 -8.38 -0.14
C VAL A 35 -6.38 -8.89 1.29
N GLN A 36 -7.25 -8.27 2.09
CA GLN A 36 -7.55 -8.69 3.46
C GLN A 36 -7.93 -10.17 3.53
N LYS A 37 -8.90 -10.58 2.71
CA LYS A 37 -9.38 -11.96 2.65
C LYS A 37 -8.29 -12.93 2.21
N THR A 38 -7.49 -12.56 1.20
CA THR A 38 -6.45 -13.44 0.63
C THR A 38 -5.28 -13.63 1.59
N LEU A 39 -4.90 -12.57 2.31
CA LEU A 39 -3.78 -12.57 3.23
C LEU A 39 -4.18 -12.96 4.67
N GLY A 40 -5.48 -13.09 4.96
CA GLY A 40 -5.99 -13.41 6.30
C GLY A 40 -5.73 -12.29 7.31
N LEU A 41 -5.77 -11.03 6.87
CA LEU A 41 -5.40 -9.89 7.71
C LEU A 41 -6.54 -9.45 8.63
N PRO A 42 -6.24 -9.09 9.89
CA PRO A 42 -7.26 -8.84 10.90
C PRO A 42 -7.94 -7.48 10.74
N ILE A 43 -7.25 -6.47 10.21
CA ILE A 43 -7.70 -5.08 10.25
C ILE A 43 -7.76 -4.49 8.84
N LEU A 44 -8.93 -3.95 8.52
CA LEU A 44 -9.18 -3.10 7.36
C LEU A 44 -9.95 -1.87 7.85
N GLU A 45 -9.37 -0.68 7.67
CA GLU A 45 -9.97 0.59 8.01
C GLU A 45 -10.23 1.42 6.75
N VAL A 46 -11.44 1.96 6.65
CA VAL A 46 -11.77 2.95 5.62
C VAL A 46 -11.35 4.32 6.13
N ALA A 47 -10.51 5.01 5.37
CA ALA A 47 -9.97 6.31 5.72
C ALA A 47 -10.34 7.34 4.67
N GLU A 48 -11.12 8.35 5.06
CA GLU A 48 -11.53 9.46 4.18
C GLU A 48 -10.32 10.22 3.60
N GLY A 49 -9.22 10.31 4.36
CA GLY A 49 -7.96 10.89 3.90
C GLY A 49 -7.32 10.16 2.70
N LEU A 50 -7.77 8.94 2.37
CA LEU A 50 -7.32 8.22 1.17
C LEU A 50 -8.20 8.51 -0.07
N ALA A 51 -9.29 9.27 0.08
CA ALA A 51 -10.16 9.62 -1.05
C ALA A 51 -9.38 10.30 -2.18
N CYS A 52 -9.85 10.10 -3.42
CA CYS A 52 -9.25 10.72 -4.59
C CYS A 52 -9.23 12.26 -4.42
N GLY A 53 -8.05 12.88 -4.57
CA GLY A 53 -7.83 14.30 -4.34
C GLY A 53 -7.20 14.64 -2.97
N TYR A 54 -7.22 13.72 -2.00
CA TYR A 54 -6.91 14.05 -0.60
C TYR A 54 -5.70 13.32 0.00
N PHE A 55 -5.25 12.22 -0.62
CA PHE A 55 -4.15 11.45 -0.05
C PHE A 55 -2.79 12.13 -0.28
N GLY A 56 -2.08 12.37 0.82
CA GLY A 56 -0.76 13.00 0.86
C GLY A 56 -0.12 12.88 2.24
N LEU A 57 1.04 13.52 2.46
CA LEU A 57 1.83 13.38 3.69
C LEU A 57 1.05 13.64 4.99
N GLY A 58 0.16 14.64 5.02
CA GLY A 58 -0.62 14.94 6.23
C GLY A 58 -1.57 13.80 6.63
N ALA A 59 -2.32 13.25 5.67
CA ALA A 59 -3.19 12.09 5.91
C ALA A 59 -2.38 10.84 6.28
N LEU A 60 -1.21 10.64 5.66
CA LEU A 60 -0.29 9.56 6.02
C LEU A 60 0.19 9.71 7.47
N GLN A 61 0.62 10.90 7.87
CA GLN A 61 1.06 11.19 9.24
C GLN A 61 -0.05 10.94 10.25
N GLU A 62 -1.27 11.42 9.99
CA GLU A 62 -2.43 11.19 10.87
C GLU A 62 -2.68 9.68 11.07
N LEU A 63 -2.68 8.90 9.99
CA LEU A 63 -2.94 7.46 10.07
C LEU A 63 -1.80 6.68 10.72
N THR A 64 -0.55 7.07 10.49
CA THR A 64 0.64 6.37 11.02
C THR A 64 0.87 6.62 12.51
N THR A 65 0.48 7.77 13.06
CA THR A 65 0.64 8.08 14.50
C THR A 65 -0.12 7.14 15.45
N ARG A 66 -1.08 6.37 14.93
CA ARG A 66 -1.86 5.38 15.68
C ARG A 66 -1.15 4.05 15.91
N HIS A 67 0.05 3.88 15.32
CA HIS A 67 0.79 2.62 15.33
C HIS A 67 2.12 2.72 16.07
N ALA A 68 2.67 1.55 16.44
CA ALA A 68 4.02 1.46 16.99
C ALA A 68 5.09 1.83 15.94
N SER A 69 6.30 2.11 16.40
CA SER A 69 7.42 2.60 15.58
C SER A 69 7.95 1.65 14.49
N ARG A 70 7.40 0.43 14.36
CA ARG A 70 7.81 -0.57 13.37
C ARG A 70 6.61 -1.27 12.71
N ALA A 71 5.57 -0.50 12.40
CA ALA A 71 4.37 -1.04 11.77
C ALA A 71 4.50 -1.12 10.25
N GLU A 72 4.00 -2.21 9.66
CA GLU A 72 3.90 -2.40 8.21
C GLU A 72 2.45 -2.15 7.78
N LEU A 73 2.21 -0.98 7.21
CA LEU A 73 0.87 -0.49 6.86
C LEU A 73 0.66 -0.55 5.35
N LEU A 74 -0.48 -1.11 4.94
CA LEU A 74 -0.89 -1.14 3.54
C LEU A 74 -1.88 -0.03 3.24
N PHE A 75 -1.57 0.84 2.27
CA PHE A 75 -2.47 1.90 1.81
C PHE A 75 -3.01 1.56 0.42
N VAL A 76 -4.33 1.48 0.27
CA VAL A 76 -5.04 1.17 -0.97
C VAL A 76 -5.78 2.42 -1.45
N GLY A 77 -5.24 3.04 -2.50
CA GLY A 77 -5.70 4.34 -2.99
C GLY A 77 -5.68 4.46 -4.52
N HIS A 78 -5.43 5.69 -5.00
CA HIS A 78 -5.60 6.06 -6.40
C HIS A 78 -4.37 6.79 -6.94
N GLU A 79 -4.13 6.62 -8.24
CA GLU A 79 -3.24 7.50 -8.98
C GLU A 79 -3.91 8.87 -9.24
N PRO A 80 -3.12 9.97 -9.29
CA PRO A 80 -1.65 10.03 -9.17
C PRO A 80 -1.14 10.09 -7.72
N HIS A 81 -2.02 10.09 -6.73
CA HIS A 81 -1.68 10.38 -5.33
C HIS A 81 -0.70 9.39 -4.71
N LEU A 82 -0.78 8.10 -5.07
CA LEU A 82 0.16 7.10 -4.58
C LEU A 82 1.57 7.34 -5.12
N SER A 83 1.74 7.52 -6.44
CA SER A 83 3.04 7.84 -7.03
C SER A 83 3.62 9.15 -6.49
N LEU A 84 2.80 10.19 -6.34
CA LEU A 84 3.23 11.47 -5.74
C LEU A 84 3.66 11.31 -4.29
N LEU A 85 2.96 10.48 -3.51
CA LEU A 85 3.37 10.21 -2.13
C LEU A 85 4.70 9.46 -2.07
N VAL A 86 4.92 8.48 -2.96
CA VAL A 86 6.22 7.79 -3.05
C VAL A 86 7.34 8.78 -3.40
N GLU A 87 7.11 9.69 -4.35
CA GLU A 87 8.05 10.75 -4.70
C GLU A 87 8.34 11.64 -3.49
N GLN A 88 7.32 12.08 -2.75
CA GLN A 88 7.49 12.90 -1.55
C GLN A 88 8.26 12.18 -0.43
N LEU A 89 8.03 10.88 -0.26
CA LEU A 89 8.66 10.10 0.82
C LEU A 89 10.09 9.67 0.50
N SER A 90 10.45 9.53 -0.78
CA SER A 90 11.71 8.87 -1.18
C SER A 90 12.50 9.56 -2.29
N GLY A 91 11.95 10.64 -2.87
CA GLY A 91 12.50 11.30 -4.07
C GLY A 91 12.36 10.50 -5.36
N ALA A 92 11.78 9.30 -5.32
CA ALA A 92 11.66 8.43 -6.49
C ALA A 92 10.45 8.80 -7.36
N ASN A 93 10.69 9.14 -8.62
CA ASN A 93 9.65 9.23 -9.64
C ASN A 93 9.34 7.81 -10.17
N ILE A 94 8.11 7.36 -9.98
CA ILE A 94 7.68 6.00 -10.30
C ILE A 94 6.41 5.98 -11.16
N GLU A 95 6.18 4.87 -11.86
CA GLU A 95 4.94 4.58 -12.56
C GLU A 95 4.20 3.42 -11.86
N MET A 96 3.05 3.70 -11.24
CA MET A 96 2.20 2.67 -10.63
C MET A 96 1.07 2.22 -11.57
N LYS A 97 1.11 0.95 -11.98
CA LYS A 97 -0.02 0.31 -12.67
C LYS A 97 -1.10 -0.10 -11.67
N LYS A 98 -2.36 -0.21 -12.11
CA LYS A 98 -3.46 -0.76 -11.27
C LYS A 98 -3.09 -2.16 -10.74
N GLY A 99 -3.12 -2.33 -9.42
CA GLY A 99 -2.71 -3.57 -8.74
C GLY A 99 -1.21 -3.71 -8.51
N SER A 100 -0.42 -2.65 -8.70
CA SER A 100 1.00 -2.63 -8.30
C SER A 100 1.13 -2.41 -6.80
N LEU A 101 2.29 -2.78 -6.26
CA LEU A 101 2.65 -2.52 -4.87
C LEU A 101 4.01 -1.82 -4.82
N ALA A 102 4.06 -0.67 -4.15
CA ALA A 102 5.29 0.00 -3.78
C ALA A 102 5.49 -0.12 -2.26
N CYS A 103 6.73 -0.30 -1.83
CA CYS A 103 7.08 -0.29 -0.41
C CYS A 103 8.13 0.79 -0.18
N VAL A 104 7.78 1.76 0.66
CA VAL A 104 8.68 2.79 1.13
C VAL A 104 8.91 2.57 2.61
N GLU A 105 10.16 2.42 3.00
CA GLU A 105 10.57 2.40 4.40
C GLU A 105 10.87 3.82 4.83
N THR A 106 10.17 4.32 5.85
CA THR A 106 10.30 5.69 6.33
C THR A 106 10.61 5.71 7.82
N ASN A 107 11.20 6.81 8.28
CA ASN A 107 11.31 7.12 9.69
C ASN A 107 10.28 8.21 10.03
N THR A 108 9.50 8.04 11.09
CA THR A 108 8.49 9.03 11.52
C THR A 108 9.09 10.39 11.83
N SER A 109 10.37 10.48 12.22
CA SER A 109 11.03 11.77 12.47
C SER A 109 11.48 12.49 11.20
N GLU A 110 11.70 11.75 10.10
CA GLU A 110 12.19 12.26 8.80
C GLU A 110 11.45 11.54 7.66
N PRO A 111 10.14 11.79 7.51
CA PRO A 111 9.29 11.03 6.60
C PRO A 111 9.63 11.24 5.12
N ASP A 112 10.27 12.35 4.77
CA ASP A 112 10.72 12.73 3.42
C ASP A 112 12.10 12.17 3.03
N ALA A 113 12.77 11.44 3.93
CA ALA A 113 14.06 10.78 3.70
C ALA A 113 13.95 9.24 3.62
N GLY A 114 12.77 8.74 3.25
CA GLY A 114 12.47 7.32 3.13
C GLY A 114 13.17 6.63 1.96
N ILE A 115 13.20 5.30 2.00
CA ILE A 115 13.83 4.45 0.99
C ILE A 115 12.75 3.66 0.27
N LEU A 116 12.63 3.82 -1.05
CA LEU A 116 11.84 2.92 -1.89
C LEU A 116 12.52 1.54 -1.93
N ARG A 117 11.99 0.58 -1.18
CA ARG A 117 12.53 -0.79 -1.09
C ARG A 117 12.23 -1.61 -2.33
N PHE A 118 11.02 -1.48 -2.87
CA PHE A 118 10.63 -2.12 -4.12
C PHE A 118 9.42 -1.44 -4.76
N LEU A 119 9.27 -1.67 -6.07
CA LEU A 119 8.06 -1.43 -6.84
C LEU A 119 7.78 -2.70 -7.66
N LEU A 120 6.64 -3.35 -7.39
CA LEU A 120 6.24 -4.58 -8.06
C LEU A 120 5.00 -4.32 -8.89
N THR A 121 5.10 -4.61 -10.19
CA THR A 121 3.98 -4.59 -11.13
C THR A 121 3.01 -5.75 -10.86
N PRO A 122 1.76 -5.69 -11.34
CA PRO A 122 0.80 -6.76 -11.14
C PRO A 122 1.31 -8.11 -11.67
N SER A 123 1.95 -8.13 -12.84
CA SER A 123 2.52 -9.35 -13.41
C SER A 123 3.64 -9.95 -12.57
N GLN A 124 4.48 -9.11 -11.93
CA GLN A 124 5.52 -9.59 -11.04
C GLN A 124 4.92 -10.18 -9.76
N LEU A 125 3.90 -9.54 -9.18
CA LEU A 125 3.17 -10.10 -8.03
C LEU A 125 2.51 -11.44 -8.37
N VAL A 126 1.84 -11.53 -9.51
CA VAL A 126 1.27 -12.80 -9.98
C VAL A 126 2.35 -13.89 -10.11
N CYS A 127 3.50 -13.56 -10.73
CA CYS A 127 4.61 -14.50 -10.89
C CYS A 127 5.15 -15.00 -9.54
N LEU A 128 5.30 -14.10 -8.55
CA LEU A 128 5.69 -14.48 -7.19
C LEU A 128 4.71 -15.45 -6.54
N GLY A 129 3.41 -15.34 -6.85
CA GLY A 129 2.38 -16.23 -6.31
C GLY A 129 2.24 -17.59 -7.02
N GLU A 130 2.80 -17.74 -8.23
CA GLU A 130 2.62 -18.92 -9.09
C GLU A 130 3.82 -19.87 -9.14
N ASN A 131 5.03 -19.40 -8.80
CA ASN A 131 6.21 -20.26 -8.73
C ASN A 131 6.18 -21.16 -7.47
N THR A 132 5.55 -22.33 -7.62
CA THR A 132 5.66 -23.50 -6.73
C THR A 132 5.64 -24.78 -7.55
#